data_AF-A0A352VKN3-F1
#
_entry.id   AF-A0A352VKN3-F1
#
_cell.length_a   1.000
_cell.length_b   1.000
_cell.length_c   1.000
_cell.angle_alpha   90.00
_cell.angle_beta   90.00
_cell.angle_gamma   90.00
#
_symmetry.space_group_name_H-M   'P 1'
#
loop_
_entity.id
_entity.type
_entity.pdbx_description
1 polymer ?
#
loop_
_entity_poly.entity_id
_entity_poly.type
_entity_poly.pdbx_seq_one_letter_code
_entity_poly.pdbx_strand_id
1 'polypeptide(L)'
;MSSAIRPTRWVLLSLLALALLPTMASATWSVIAIDARTGRLIVASATCVPQGRFAGFPAKGLMDIQAIVVPGIGVAAAQAG
;
A
#
# COMPACT_ATOMS: atom_id res chain seq x y z
N MET A 1 -34.60 -32.38 29.43
CA MET A 1 -33.62 -31.26 29.50
C MET A 1 -33.13 -30.97 28.10
N SER A 2 -33.41 -29.75 27.67
CA SER A 2 -33.27 -29.22 26.32
C SER A 2 -31.84 -28.79 26.04
N SER A 3 -31.30 -29.15 24.88
CA SER A 3 -30.53 -28.24 24.04
C SER A 3 -30.31 -28.90 22.68
N ALA A 4 -31.35 -28.86 21.83
CA ALA A 4 -31.15 -29.04 20.40
C ALA A 4 -30.34 -27.82 19.94
N ILE A 5 -29.03 -28.00 19.92
CA ILE A 5 -28.07 -27.07 19.37
C ILE A 5 -28.51 -26.73 17.94
N ARG A 6 -29.08 -25.54 17.74
CA ARG A 6 -29.54 -25.11 16.41
C ARG A 6 -28.31 -24.95 15.51
N PRO A 7 -28.21 -25.69 14.38
CA PRO A 7 -27.04 -25.65 13.50
C PRO A 7 -26.72 -24.22 13.02
N THR A 8 -27.73 -23.35 12.95
CA THR A 8 -27.61 -21.93 12.62
C THR A 8 -26.66 -21.16 13.54
N ARG A 9 -26.63 -21.47 14.85
CA ARG A 9 -25.75 -20.77 15.80
C ARG A 9 -24.29 -21.10 15.54
N TRP A 10 -23.97 -22.36 15.26
CA TRP A 10 -22.59 -22.77 14.97
C TRP A 10 -22.13 -22.27 13.61
N VAL A 11 -23.01 -22.26 12.61
CA VAL A 11 -22.71 -21.66 11.30
C VAL A 11 -22.38 -20.17 11.46
N LEU A 12 -23.18 -19.42 12.23
CA LEU A 12 -22.92 -18.00 12.50
C LEU A 12 -21.60 -17.79 13.25
N LEU A 13 -21.30 -18.63 14.25
CA LEU A 13 -20.03 -18.57 14.98
C LEU A 13 -18.82 -18.90 14.10
N SER A 14 -18.95 -19.88 13.21
CA SER A 14 -17.89 -20.24 12.25
C SER A 14 -17.66 -19.14 11.22
N LEU A 15 -18.73 -18.52 10.70
CA LEU A 15 -18.61 -17.37 9.78
C LEU A 15 -17.99 -16.15 10.45
N LEU A 16 -18.39 -15.87 11.71
CA LEU A 16 -17.78 -14.81 12.50
C LEU A 16 -16.29 -15.10 12.72
N ALA A 17 -15.93 -16.32 13.14
CA ALA A 17 -14.54 -16.71 13.34
C ALA A 17 -13.70 -16.59 12.05
N LEU A 18 -14.27 -16.93 10.90
CA LEU A 18 -13.61 -16.78 9.60
C LEU A 18 -13.40 -15.31 9.22
N ALA A 19 -14.37 -14.44 9.53
CA ALA A 19 -14.27 -13.00 9.26
C ALA A 19 -13.23 -12.27 10.13
N LEU A 20 -12.81 -12.87 11.26
CA LEU A 20 -11.76 -12.34 12.13
C LEU A 20 -10.34 -12.80 11.71
N LEU A 21 -10.20 -13.66 10.70
CA LEU A 21 -8.87 -14.06 10.23
C LEU A 21 -8.15 -12.88 9.56
N PRO A 22 -6.86 -12.64 9.86
CA PRO A 22 -6.10 -11.60 9.19
C PRO A 22 -6.00 -11.90 7.69
N THR A 23 -6.15 -10.86 6.88
CA THR A 23 -6.00 -10.94 5.42
C THR A 23 -4.74 -10.20 4.99
N MET A 24 -4.18 -10.57 3.83
CA MET A 24 -3.09 -9.80 3.26
C MET A 24 -3.60 -8.43 2.82
N ALA A 25 -3.03 -7.38 3.41
CA ALA A 25 -3.22 -6.01 2.96
C ALA A 25 -1.96 -5.55 2.20
N SER A 26 -2.15 -4.74 1.18
CA SER A 26 -1.07 -4.06 0.45
C SER A 26 -1.32 -2.56 0.50
N ALA A 27 -0.25 -1.80 0.68
CA ALA A 27 -0.31 -0.35 0.64
C ALA A 27 0.93 0.19 -0.06
N THR A 28 0.73 1.31 -0.74
CA THR A 28 1.81 2.18 -1.19
C THR A 28 1.47 3.58 -0.72
N TRP A 29 2.47 4.31 -0.25
CA TRP A 29 2.32 5.72 0.11
C TRP A 29 3.53 6.51 -0.35
N SER A 30 3.27 7.78 -0.65
CA SER A 30 4.28 8.72 -1.10
C SER A 30 4.01 10.10 -0.50
N VAL A 31 5.07 10.79 -0.11
CA VAL A 31 5.05 12.17 0.36
C VAL A 31 5.98 12.98 -0.53
N ILE A 32 5.49 14.13 -0.99
CA ILE A 32 6.27 15.11 -1.75
C ILE A 32 6.32 16.38 -0.91
N ALA A 33 7.52 16.86 -0.62
CA ALA A 33 7.75 18.10 0.10
C ALA A 33 8.61 19.06 -0.73
N ILE A 34 8.20 20.33 -0.77
CA ILE A 34 8.93 21.40 -1.43
C ILE A 34 9.25 22.47 -0.39
N ASP A 35 10.53 22.79 -0.24
CA ASP A 35 10.95 23.99 0.48
C ASP A 35 10.77 25.21 -0.42
N ALA A 36 9.72 25.99 -0.16
CA ALA A 36 9.39 27.18 -0.94
C ALA A 36 10.48 28.27 -0.93
N ARG A 37 11.39 28.28 0.06
CA ARG A 37 12.47 29.26 0.12
C ARG A 37 13.67 28.89 -0.74
N THR A 38 13.98 27.60 -0.82
CA THR A 38 15.19 27.11 -1.50
C THR A 38 14.89 26.37 -2.82
N GLY A 39 13.63 26.06 -3.08
CA GLY A 39 13.21 25.23 -4.21
C GLY A 39 13.60 23.76 -4.07
N ARG A 40 14.12 23.34 -2.91
CA ARG A 40 14.51 21.94 -2.69
C ARG A 40 13.28 21.04 -2.65
N LEU A 41 13.35 19.96 -3.42
CA LEU A 41 12.32 18.93 -3.52
C LEU A 41 12.81 17.66 -2.82
N ILE A 42 11.95 17.07 -2.01
CA ILE A 42 12.16 15.76 -1.41
C ILE A 42 10.94 14.89 -1.71
N VAL A 43 11.19 13.65 -2.13
CA VAL A 43 10.17 12.62 -2.28
C VAL A 43 10.50 11.50 -1.30
N ALA A 44 9.52 10.95 -0.60
CA ALA A 44 9.68 9.78 0.24
C ALA A 44 8.55 8.80 -0.07
N SER A 45 8.81 7.50 -0.12
CA SER A 45 7.78 6.51 -0.45
C SER A 45 8.09 5.15 0.18
N ALA A 46 7.05 4.36 0.40
CA ALA A 46 7.16 2.95 0.75
C ALA A 46 6.03 2.14 0.10
N THR A 47 6.31 0.88 -0.20
CA THR A 47 5.37 -0.04 -0.87
C THR A 47 5.54 -1.46 -0.36
N CYS A 48 4.47 -2.25 -0.44
CA CYS A 48 4.52 -3.71 -0.27
C CYS A 48 4.92 -4.45 -1.57
N VAL A 49 5.07 -3.76 -2.70
CA VAL A 49 5.51 -4.36 -3.97
C VAL A 49 7.00 -4.73 -3.91
N PRO A 50 7.37 -6.00 -4.17
CA PRO A 50 8.76 -6.43 -4.04
C PRO A 50 9.62 -5.88 -5.19
N GLN A 51 10.88 -5.54 -4.88
CA GLN A 51 11.82 -4.90 -5.81
C GLN A 51 11.96 -5.63 -7.16
N GLY A 52 11.90 -6.96 -7.15
CA GLY A 52 11.98 -7.77 -8.38
C GLY A 52 10.85 -7.49 -9.40
N ARG A 53 9.71 -6.92 -8.97
CA ARG A 53 8.64 -6.49 -9.88
C ARG A 53 8.95 -5.21 -10.66
N PHE A 54 10.04 -4.53 -10.32
CA PHE A 54 10.51 -3.35 -11.01
C PHE A 54 11.50 -3.64 -12.16
N ALA A 55 11.75 -4.93 -12.47
CA ALA A 55 12.79 -5.39 -13.39
C ALA A 55 12.72 -4.84 -14.84
N GLY A 56 11.64 -4.18 -15.24
CA GLY A 56 11.53 -3.48 -16.53
C GLY A 56 12.30 -2.16 -16.60
N PHE A 57 12.81 -1.67 -15.47
CA PHE A 57 13.61 -0.45 -15.37
C PHE A 57 14.81 -0.74 -14.45
N PRO A 58 16.04 -0.32 -14.78
CA PRO A 58 17.20 -0.50 -13.89
C PRO A 58 17.10 0.47 -12.70
N ALA A 59 16.11 0.24 -11.84
CA ALA A 59 15.83 1.02 -10.65
C ALA A 59 16.66 0.50 -9.47
N LYS A 60 17.37 1.40 -8.80
CA LYS A 60 18.10 1.14 -7.56
C LYS A 60 17.19 1.25 -6.33
N GLY A 61 16.02 1.88 -6.47
CA GLY A 61 14.99 1.95 -5.43
C GLY A 61 13.65 2.52 -5.92
N LEU A 62 12.68 2.65 -5.00
CA LEU A 62 11.34 3.20 -5.32
C LEU A 62 11.40 4.58 -5.98
N MET A 63 12.33 5.44 -5.53
CA MET A 63 12.48 6.79 -6.06
C MET A 63 12.66 6.80 -7.58
N ASP A 64 13.38 5.82 -8.14
CA ASP A 64 13.71 5.77 -9.57
C ASP A 64 12.50 5.47 -10.46
N ILE A 65 11.39 5.07 -9.85
CA ILE A 65 10.19 4.59 -10.56
C ILE A 65 8.99 5.45 -10.20
N GLN A 66 8.95 5.96 -8.97
CA GLN A 66 7.80 6.69 -8.44
C GLN A 66 7.97 8.20 -8.58
N ALA A 67 9.17 8.76 -8.42
CA ALA A 67 9.35 10.21 -8.44
C ALA A 67 9.36 10.76 -9.87
N ILE A 68 8.41 11.64 -10.19
CA ILE A 68 8.35 12.36 -11.47
C ILE A 68 8.60 13.83 -11.18
N VAL A 69 9.62 14.40 -11.81
CA VAL A 69 10.02 15.80 -11.64
C VAL A 69 10.15 16.44 -13.01
N VAL A 70 9.34 17.47 -13.25
CA VAL A 70 9.46 18.33 -14.44
C VAL A 70 9.84 19.73 -13.96
N PRO A 71 11.13 20.10 -14.03
CA PRO A 71 11.61 21.38 -13.52
C PRO A 71 10.82 22.57 -14.08
N GLY A 72 10.35 23.45 -13.20
CA GLY A 72 9.56 24.63 -13.57
C GLY A 72 8.09 24.35 -13.93
N ILE A 73 7.65 23.08 -13.96
CA ILE A 73 6.27 22.71 -14.30
C ILE A 73 5.58 22.03 -13.10
N GLY A 74 6.19 20.99 -12.53
CA GLY A 74 5.56 20.27 -11.43
C GLY A 74 6.26 18.97 -11.02
N VAL A 75 5.67 18.33 -10.01
CA VAL A 75 6.16 17.10 -9.38
C VAL A 75 5.01 16.17 -9.06
N ALA A 76 5.26 14.86 -9.17
CA ALA A 76 4.28 13.82 -8.88
C ALA A 76 4.95 12.54 -8.35
N ALA A 77 4.14 11.68 -7.74
CA ALA A 77 4.54 10.33 -7.32
C ALA A 77 3.65 9.32 -8.04
N ALA A 78 4.23 8.44 -8.84
CA ALA A 78 3.53 7.30 -9.43
C ALA A 78 3.40 6.19 -8.39
N GLN A 79 2.16 5.73 -8.16
CA GLN A 79 1.88 4.73 -7.14
C GLN A 79 2.17 3.32 -7.66
N ALA A 80 2.86 2.52 -6.85
CA ALA A 80 3.04 1.08 -7.12
C ALA A 80 1.78 0.30 -6.71
N GLY A 81 1.38 -0.65 -7.55
CA GLY A 81 0.27 -1.59 -7.34
C GLY A 81 0.63 -3.02 -7.73
#